data_AF-A0A7G9FX36-F1
#
_entry.id   AF-A0A7G9FX36-F1
#
_cell.length_a   1.000
_cell.length_b   1.000
_cell.length_c   1.000
_cell.angle_alpha   90.00
_cell.angle_beta   90.00
_cell.angle_gamma   90.00
#
_symmetry.space_group_name_H-M   'P 1'
#
loop_
_entity.id
_entity.type
_entity.pdbx_description
1 polymer ?
#
loop_
_entity_poly.entity_id
_entity_poly.type
_entity_poly.pdbx_seq_one_letter_code
_entity_poly.pdbx_strand_id
1 'polypeptide(L)' 'MRASGLAEIAKVLQTTPNYLLGFADNNDGFADEALGLLRDVKDQSVREILLKQIMALIWKMYCFCPYIDLQYG' A
#
# COMPACT_ATOMS: atom_id res chain seq x y z
N MET A 1 -3.47 -7.75 -34.18
CA MET A 1 -2.60 -8.70 -33.46
C MET A 1 -1.41 -7.94 -32.85
N ARG A 2 -1.56 -7.39 -31.63
CA ARG A 2 -0.47 -6.77 -30.85
C ARG A 2 -0.56 -7.02 -29.33
N ALA A 3 -1.58 -7.75 -28.87
CA ALA A 3 -1.76 -8.12 -27.47
C ALA A 3 -0.94 -9.36 -27.04
N SER A 4 -0.33 -10.09 -27.99
CA SER A 4 0.38 -11.34 -27.72
C SER A 4 1.76 -11.14 -27.08
N GLY A 5 2.55 -10.20 -27.59
CA GLY A 5 3.93 -10.01 -27.10
C GLY A 5 3.99 -9.53 -25.65
N LEU A 6 3.07 -8.67 -25.24
CA LEU A 6 3.00 -8.20 -23.84
C LEU A 6 2.59 -9.33 -22.88
N ALA A 7 1.66 -10.19 -23.30
CA ALA A 7 1.24 -11.36 -22.52
C ALA A 7 2.37 -12.38 -22.34
N GLU A 8 3.19 -12.57 -23.37
CA GLU A 8 4.36 -13.44 -23.32
C GLU A 8 5.43 -12.90 -22.36
N ILE A 9 5.72 -11.60 -22.42
CA ILE A 9 6.67 -10.95 -21.50
C ILE A 9 6.17 -11.04 -20.05
N ALA A 10 4.87 -10.78 -19.83
CA ALA A 10 4.26 -10.89 -18.50
C ALA A 10 4.40 -12.30 -17.93
N LYS A 11 4.17 -13.33 -18.76
CA LYS A 11 4.34 -14.73 -18.37
C LYS A 11 5.78 -15.10 -18.00
N VAL A 12 6.77 -14.63 -18.78
CA VAL A 12 8.20 -14.85 -18.49
C VAL A 12 8.60 -14.21 -17.16
N LEU A 13 8.09 -13.01 -16.88
CA LEU A 13 8.37 -12.26 -15.66
C LEU A 13 7.47 -12.65 -14.48
N GLN A 14 6.57 -13.64 -14.66
CA GLN A 14 5.60 -14.06 -13.65
C GLN A 14 4.75 -12.89 -13.11
N THR A 15 4.35 -11.97 -13.98
CA THR A 15 3.53 -10.80 -13.66
C THR A 15 2.31 -10.73 -14.59
N THR A 16 1.47 -9.70 -14.46
CA THR A 16 0.35 -9.45 -15.36
C THR A 16 0.71 -8.45 -16.45
N PRO A 17 0.08 -8.52 -17.64
CA PRO A 17 0.30 -7.53 -18.71
C PRO A 17 0.02 -6.08 -18.25
N ASN A 18 -0.95 -5.91 -17.34
CA ASN A 18 -1.32 -4.62 -16.76
C ASN A 18 -0.18 -4.01 -15.95
N TYR A 19 0.54 -4.82 -15.17
CA TYR A 19 1.71 -4.39 -14.41
C TYR A 19 2.79 -3.78 -15.32
N LEU A 20 3.03 -4.39 -16.48
CA LEU A 20 4.01 -3.90 -17.46
C LEU A 20 3.60 -2.61 -18.16
N LEU A 21 2.31 -2.28 -18.15
CA LEU A 21 1.75 -1.04 -18.67
C LEU A 21 1.68 0.06 -17.60
N GLY A 22 2.19 -0.20 -16.40
CA GLY A 22 2.08 0.74 -15.27
C GLY A 22 0.68 0.79 -14.66
N PHE A 23 -0.24 -0.09 -15.08
CA PHE A 23 -1.46 -0.38 -14.34
C PHE A 23 -1.10 -1.38 -13.24
N ALA A 24 -0.44 -0.90 -12.18
CA ALA A 24 -0.50 -1.63 -10.92
C ALA A 24 -1.97 -1.66 -10.51
N ASP A 25 -2.53 -2.81 -10.15
CA ASP A 25 -3.76 -2.81 -9.37
C ASP A 25 -3.41 -2.05 -8.08
N ASN A 26 -3.79 -0.77 -8.02
CA ASN A 26 -3.76 0.06 -6.83
C ASN A 26 -4.82 -0.37 -5.81
N ASN A 27 -5.47 -1.51 -6.06
CA ASN A 27 -6.25 -2.27 -5.09
C ASN A 27 -5.28 -3.10 -4.24
N ASP A 28 -4.62 -2.45 -3.29
CA ASP A 28 -3.87 -3.16 -2.26
C ASP A 28 -4.87 -3.82 -1.32
N GLY A 29 -5.39 -5.00 -1.72
CA GLY A 29 -6.38 -5.74 -0.91
C GLY A 29 -5.95 -5.93 0.55
N PHE A 30 -4.64 -5.88 0.82
CA PHE A 30 -4.06 -5.77 2.14
C PHE A 30 -4.43 -4.48 2.90
N ALA A 31 -4.30 -3.28 2.31
CA ALA A 31 -4.64 -2.05 3.02
C ALA A 31 -6.15 -1.88 3.20
N ASP A 32 -6.96 -2.32 2.24
CA ASP A 32 -8.42 -2.35 2.41
C ASP A 32 -8.83 -3.26 3.58
N GLU A 33 -8.22 -4.45 3.67
CA GLU A 33 -8.43 -5.37 4.80
C GLU A 33 -7.94 -4.74 6.12
N ALA A 34 -6.75 -4.15 6.14
CA ALA A 34 -6.18 -3.49 7.32
C ALA A 34 -7.04 -2.28 7.77
N LEU A 35 -7.58 -1.49 6.83
CA LEU A 35 -8.51 -0.41 7.11
C LEU A 35 -9.84 -0.94 7.65
N GLY A 36 -10.34 -2.07 7.13
CA GLY A 36 -11.49 -2.78 7.67
C GLY A 36 -11.27 -3.15 9.14
N LEU A 37 -10.15 -3.81 9.45
CA LEU A 37 -9.80 -4.20 10.81
C LEU A 37 -9.67 -3.00 11.76
N LEU A 38 -9.07 -1.89 11.31
CA LEU A 38 -8.95 -0.65 12.10
C LEU A 38 -10.30 0.02 12.37
N ARG A 39 -11.24 -0.07 11.42
CA ARG A 39 -12.61 0.47 11.58
C ARG A 39 -13.44 -0.34 12.58
N ASP A 40 -13.20 -1.66 12.65
CA ASP A 40 -13.92 -2.55 13.56
C ASP A 40 -13.48 -2.39 15.03
N VAL A 41 -12.36 -1.70 15.30
CA VAL A 41 -11.96 -1.31 16.66
C VAL A 41 -12.93 -0.27 17.21
N LYS A 42 -13.82 -0.71 18.10
CA LYS A 42 -14.87 0.14 18.72
C LYS A 42 -14.32 1.18 19.70
N ASP A 43 -13.23 0.87 20.37
CA ASP A 43 -12.62 1.78 21.35
C ASP A 43 -11.74 2.82 20.63
N GLN A 44 -12.13 4.08 20.76
CA GLN A 44 -11.44 5.21 20.12
C GLN A 44 -9.99 5.35 20.60
N SER A 45 -9.74 5.15 21.89
CA SER A 45 -8.40 5.31 22.47
C SER A 45 -7.44 4.22 21.96
N VAL A 46 -7.93 2.98 21.86
CA VAL A 46 -7.16 1.85 21.31
C VAL A 46 -6.86 2.11 19.84
N ARG A 47 -7.85 2.56 19.06
CA ARG A 47 -7.67 2.88 17.64
C ARG A 47 -6.62 3.96 17.42
N GLU A 48 -6.65 5.03 18.20
CA GLU A 48 -5.67 6.12 18.13
C GLU A 48 -4.25 5.68 18.50
N ILE A 49 -4.10 4.84 19.53
CA ILE A 49 -2.79 4.31 19.93
C ILE A 49 -2.21 3.44 18.81
N LEU A 50 -3.01 2.56 18.21
CA LEU A 50 -2.57 1.70 17.10
C LEU A 50 -2.14 2.52 15.89
N LEU A 51 -2.92 3.53 15.50
CA LEU A 51 -2.56 4.43 14.40
C LEU A 51 -1.24 5.16 14.67
N LYS A 52 -1.05 5.69 15.89
CA LYS A 52 0.20 6.33 16.29
C LYS A 52 1.40 5.38 16.23
N GLN A 53 1.22 4.12 16.62
CA GLN A 53 2.28 3.10 16.54
C GLN A 53 2.64 2.75 15.10
N ILE A 54 1.65 2.55 14.22
CA ILE A 54 1.88 2.29 12.80
C ILE A 54 2.61 3.48 12.16
N MET A 55 2.15 4.70 12.43
CA MET A 55 2.83 5.92 11.97
C MET A 55 4.26 6.00 12.52
N ALA A 56 4.49 5.69 13.80
CA ALA A 56 5.83 5.70 14.36
C ALA A 56 6.76 4.66 13.72
N LEU A 57 6.24 3.49 13.34
CA LEU A 57 7.01 2.46 12.62
C LEU A 57 7.34 2.90 11.19
N ILE A 58 6.36 3.46 10.49
CA ILE A 58 6.55 4.11 9.17
C ILE A 58 7.62 5.17 9.32
N TRP A 59 7.48 6.10 10.25
CA TRP A 59 8.44 7.17 10.50
C TRP A 59 9.81 6.61 10.89
N LYS A 60 9.91 5.51 11.64
CA LYS A 60 11.21 4.89 11.93
C LYS A 60 11.85 4.28 10.67
N MET A 61 11.05 3.77 9.74
CA MET A 61 11.48 3.26 8.45
C MET A 61 11.89 4.39 7.49
N TYR A 62 11.13 5.50 7.47
CA TYR A 62 11.42 6.70 6.67
C TYR A 62 12.38 7.68 7.36
N CYS A 63 12.66 7.63 8.66
CA CYS A 63 13.72 8.44 9.28
C CYS A 63 15.12 7.89 8.94
N PHE A 64 15.18 6.74 8.25
CA PHE A 64 16.36 6.32 7.49
C PHE A 64 16.41 6.96 6.08
N CYS A 65 15.41 7.74 5.69
CA CYS A 65 15.24 8.42 4.39
C CYS A 65 14.53 9.79 4.55
N PRO A 66 15.26 10.90 4.71
CA PRO A 66 14.70 12.14 5.26
C PRO A 66 13.78 12.82 4.25
N TYR A 67 12.45 12.75 4.41
CA TYR A 67 11.51 13.87 4.13
C TYR A 67 10.05 13.46 4.34
N ILE A 68 9.33 14.25 5.15
CA ILE A 68 8.03 14.92 4.86
C ILE A 68 7.32 15.16 6.20
N ASP A 69 7.41 16.42 6.66
CA ASP A 69 6.48 17.01 7.61
C ASP A 69 5.06 16.98 7.02
N LEU A 70 4.15 16.28 7.69
CA LEU A 70 2.70 16.46 7.51
C LEU A 70 2.16 17.16 8.75
N GLN A 71 2.23 18.49 8.71
CA GLN A 71 1.39 19.40 9.48
C GLN A 71 -0.07 19.16 9.07
N TYR A 72 -0.86 18.58 9.96
CA TYR A 72 -2.32 18.64 9.89
C TYR A 72 -2.80 19.72 10.85
N GLY A 73 -3.23 20.85 10.28
CA GLY A 73 -4.19 21.77 10.89
C GLY A 73 -5.61 21.44 10.47
#